data_AF-A0A085N963-F1
#
_entry.id   AF-A0A085N963-F1
#
_cell.length_a   1.000
_cell.length_b   1.000
_cell.length_c   1.000
_cell.angle_alpha   90.00
_cell.angle_beta   90.00
_cell.angle_gamma   90.00
#
_symmetry.space_group_name_H-M   'P 1'
#
loop_
_entity.id
_entity.type
_entity.pdbx_description
1 polymer ?
#
loop_
_entity_poly.entity_id
_entity_poly.type
_entity_poly.pdbx_seq_one_letter_code
_entity_poly.pdbx_strand_id
1 'polypeptide(L)'
;MSITDVQLIRSIVSCFTSSSSRIVKGRLKIYLRKDFLAFGSFVTILLALMIIMERLEVLENSLSRSHEFLENSLPRLSIVHLNDGRYYRWLTRLWCNETQTSRLCYYHPEETNVHGRPFHENTLRLVKKLHIFDHTARYVDPENYLKENDPVFLTAASSIFFGSVKVAIRSVQQYFPNRSIIFYDLGMKDHQVKELKSFYNLEYVRFPFEDFPAYFRRRRQYRWKPVIIAKTLARYGAVWYLDSSVQFTSSNLKKVYNLFTKTTNMSETERKFSFLLHSPTHHGIYSVTSPSKEFIAQLIRISNSVQVSYLFLPTNITVMKLRRPMCMEAGLSLVFRTREAIEAILVWLLACAFEEHCMSTPEAKSFCKFTRDRFNDYANCHRYDQSITNLLLANQLGYNTKRWSSELNYFFEIRRGQSDATFKPYAYLVNNSQRIKLR
;
A
#
# COMPACT_ATOMS: atom_id res chain seq x y z
N MET A 1 -14.03 -43.23 -11.26
CA MET A 1 -13.79 -44.69 -11.25
C MET A 1 -14.80 -45.32 -10.32
N SER A 2 -15.41 -46.42 -10.76
CA SER A 2 -16.48 -47.08 -10.01
C SER A 2 -15.91 -47.79 -8.78
N ILE A 3 -16.70 -47.93 -7.71
CA ILE A 3 -16.29 -48.59 -6.45
C ILE A 3 -15.84 -50.05 -6.67
N THR A 4 -16.27 -50.67 -7.77
CA THR A 4 -15.87 -52.00 -8.23
C THR A 4 -14.42 -52.09 -8.73
N ASP A 5 -13.84 -51.00 -9.23
CA ASP A 5 -12.45 -50.98 -9.74
C ASP A 5 -11.42 -50.97 -8.60
N VAL A 6 -11.79 -50.42 -7.44
CA VAL A 6 -10.91 -50.31 -6.25
C VAL A 6 -10.79 -51.65 -5.51
N GLN A 7 -11.82 -52.51 -5.57
CA GLN A 7 -11.77 -53.84 -4.93
C GLN A 7 -10.90 -54.83 -5.72
N LEU A 8 -10.86 -54.74 -7.05
CA LEU A 8 -10.00 -55.59 -7.87
C LEU A 8 -8.50 -55.26 -7.66
N ILE A 9 -8.17 -53.97 -7.52
CA ILE A 9 -6.80 -53.51 -7.24
C ILE A 9 -6.34 -53.94 -5.85
N ARG A 10 -7.22 -53.91 -4.84
CA ARG A 10 -6.88 -54.39 -3.48
C ARG A 10 -6.61 -55.89 -3.41
N SER A 11 -7.33 -56.72 -4.18
CA SER A 11 -7.05 -58.17 -4.24
C SER A 11 -5.70 -58.49 -4.89
N ILE A 12 -5.33 -57.77 -5.95
CA ILE A 12 -4.05 -58.00 -6.66
C ILE A 12 -2.85 -57.60 -5.80
N VAL A 13 -2.95 -56.50 -5.03
CA VAL A 13 -1.87 -56.05 -4.13
C VAL A 13 -1.68 -57.02 -2.95
N SER A 14 -2.73 -57.68 -2.46
CA SER A 14 -2.59 -58.67 -1.37
C SER A 14 -1.91 -59.97 -1.79
N CYS A 15 -1.93 -60.34 -3.07
CA CYS A 15 -1.22 -61.52 -3.58
C CYS A 15 0.31 -61.33 -3.70
N PHE A 16 0.80 -60.09 -3.72
CA PHE A 16 2.24 -59.81 -3.91
C PHE A 16 3.02 -59.62 -2.60
N THR A 17 2.35 -59.58 -1.44
CA THR A 17 3.00 -59.32 -0.15
C THR A 17 3.15 -60.55 0.75
N SER A 18 2.78 -61.75 0.29
CA SER A 18 2.94 -62.98 1.08
C SER A 18 3.67 -64.11 0.33
N SER A 19 4.99 -64.08 0.29
CA SER A 19 5.81 -65.30 0.32
C SER A 19 7.28 -64.97 0.54
N SER A 20 7.75 -65.29 1.74
CA SER A 20 9.14 -65.43 2.13
C SER A 20 9.84 -66.55 1.34
N SER A 21 11.16 -66.42 1.18
CA SER A 21 12.17 -67.45 0.89
C SER A 21 12.69 -67.63 -0.56
N ARG A 22 13.96 -67.26 -0.72
CA ARG A 22 15.11 -68.00 -1.30
C ARG A 22 14.84 -69.15 -2.33
N ILE A 23 15.61 -69.06 -3.44
CA ILE A 23 16.12 -70.11 -4.37
C ILE A 23 15.26 -70.37 -5.63
N VAL A 24 15.82 -70.05 -6.81
CA VAL A 24 16.27 -70.98 -7.89
C VAL A 24 16.43 -70.21 -9.22
N LYS A 25 17.67 -70.22 -9.73
CA LYS A 25 18.06 -69.90 -11.10
C LYS A 25 17.41 -70.88 -12.10
N GLY A 26 16.96 -70.41 -13.28
CA GLY A 26 16.86 -71.32 -14.43
C GLY A 26 15.96 -70.92 -15.61
N ARG A 27 16.60 -70.56 -16.73
CA ARG A 27 16.21 -70.81 -18.14
C ARG A 27 14.92 -70.18 -18.72
N LEU A 28 15.17 -69.06 -19.40
CA LEU A 28 14.75 -68.69 -20.76
C LEU A 28 14.08 -69.79 -21.63
N LYS A 29 12.88 -69.52 -22.19
CA LYS A 29 12.65 -69.46 -23.66
C LYS A 29 11.18 -69.17 -24.04
N ILE A 30 10.98 -67.97 -24.58
CA ILE A 30 10.33 -67.67 -25.86
C ILE A 30 9.04 -68.45 -26.18
N TYR A 31 7.89 -67.83 -25.92
CA TYR A 31 6.74 -67.88 -26.83
C TYR A 31 6.14 -66.47 -26.95
N LEU A 32 6.36 -65.89 -28.13
CA LEU A 32 5.46 -65.04 -28.92
C LEU A 32 4.88 -63.76 -28.27
N ARG A 33 5.48 -62.57 -28.49
CA ARG A 33 5.26 -61.68 -29.65
C ARG A 33 3.78 -61.28 -29.87
N LYS A 34 3.25 -60.36 -29.04
CA LYS A 34 2.43 -59.21 -29.49
C LYS A 34 2.03 -58.16 -28.42
N ASP A 35 2.28 -58.36 -27.12
CA ASP A 35 1.83 -57.40 -26.08
C ASP A 35 2.94 -56.58 -25.38
N PHE A 36 4.19 -56.63 -25.87
CA PHE A 36 5.33 -56.01 -25.18
C PHE A 36 5.41 -54.48 -25.28
N LEU A 37 4.69 -53.85 -26.21
CA LEU A 37 4.71 -52.38 -26.38
C LEU A 37 3.72 -51.66 -25.44
N ALA A 38 2.60 -52.31 -25.09
CA ALA A 38 1.61 -51.73 -24.16
C ALA A 38 2.06 -51.85 -22.70
N PHE A 39 2.66 -52.99 -22.32
CA PHE A 39 3.09 -53.24 -20.94
C PHE A 39 4.31 -52.39 -20.51
N GLY A 40 5.27 -52.19 -21.42
CA GLY A 40 6.43 -51.33 -21.15
C GLY A 40 6.06 -49.85 -20.99
N SER A 41 5.01 -49.40 -21.67
CA SER A 41 4.51 -48.01 -21.57
C SER A 41 3.73 -47.79 -20.27
N PHE A 42 2.99 -48.79 -19.80
CA PHE A 42 2.23 -48.69 -18.54
C PHE A 42 3.14 -48.73 -17.31
N VAL A 43 4.18 -49.58 -17.34
CA VAL A 43 5.16 -49.68 -16.24
C VAL A 43 6.01 -48.41 -16.13
N THR A 44 6.37 -47.78 -17.26
CA THR A 44 7.10 -46.50 -17.23
C THR A 44 6.24 -45.34 -16.74
N ILE A 45 4.95 -45.30 -17.08
CA ILE A 45 4.00 -44.31 -16.55
C ILE A 45 3.79 -44.49 -15.04
N LEU A 46 3.65 -45.72 -14.55
CA LEU A 46 3.50 -46.01 -13.12
C LEU A 46 4.76 -45.64 -12.32
N LEU A 47 5.95 -45.95 -12.82
CA LEU A 47 7.22 -45.53 -12.21
C LEU A 47 7.37 -44.01 -12.20
N ALA A 48 6.99 -43.33 -13.29
CA ALA A 48 7.01 -41.88 -13.35
C ALA A 48 6.03 -41.24 -12.34
N LEU A 49 4.82 -41.80 -12.20
CA LEU A 49 3.84 -41.34 -11.22
C LEU A 49 4.30 -41.58 -9.77
N MET A 50 4.93 -42.73 -9.49
CA MET A 50 5.49 -42.98 -8.15
C MET A 50 6.61 -41.98 -7.81
N ILE A 51 7.50 -41.68 -8.75
CA ILE A 51 8.57 -40.67 -8.56
C ILE A 51 7.99 -39.26 -8.39
N ILE A 52 6.91 -38.91 -9.10
CA ILE A 52 6.23 -37.62 -8.96
C ILE A 52 5.56 -37.52 -7.58
N MET A 53 4.89 -38.58 -7.13
CA MET A 53 4.25 -38.62 -5.80
C MET A 53 5.28 -38.53 -4.68
N GLU A 54 6.38 -39.27 -4.78
CA GLU A 54 7.48 -39.22 -3.80
C GLU A 54 8.15 -37.84 -3.77
N ARG A 55 8.30 -37.18 -4.93
CA ARG A 55 8.80 -35.79 -5.00
C ARG A 55 7.81 -34.76 -4.45
N LEU A 56 6.50 -34.95 -4.65
CA LEU A 56 5.47 -34.08 -4.09
C LEU A 56 5.41 -34.19 -2.56
N GLU A 57 5.55 -35.40 -2.03
CA GLU A 57 5.56 -35.66 -0.58
C GLU A 57 6.83 -35.10 0.09
N VAL A 58 7.98 -35.14 -0.59
CA VAL A 58 9.21 -34.45 -0.16
C VAL A 58 9.06 -32.93 -0.24
N LEU A 59 8.39 -32.41 -1.28
CA LEU A 59 8.13 -30.97 -1.41
C LEU A 59 7.22 -30.46 -0.30
N GLU A 60 6.13 -31.18 -0.01
CA GLU A 60 5.15 -30.87 1.03
C GLU A 60 5.78 -30.95 2.44
N ASN A 61 6.64 -31.94 2.69
CA ASN A 61 7.42 -32.02 3.92
C ASN A 61 8.47 -30.91 4.04
N SER A 62 9.07 -30.45 2.92
CA SER A 62 10.00 -29.31 2.92
C SER A 62 9.29 -27.97 3.14
N LEU A 63 8.07 -27.82 2.60
CA LEU A 63 7.19 -26.67 2.81
C LEU A 63 6.70 -26.63 4.26
N SER A 64 6.32 -27.78 4.83
CA SER A 64 5.92 -27.89 6.24
C SER A 64 7.09 -27.57 7.19
N ARG A 65 8.28 -28.13 6.96
CA ARG A 65 9.50 -27.83 7.76
C ARG A 65 9.97 -26.39 7.62
N SER A 66 9.85 -25.78 6.45
CA SER A 66 10.21 -24.36 6.27
C SER A 66 9.21 -23.42 6.94
N HIS A 67 7.92 -23.79 6.98
CA HIS A 67 6.89 -23.06 7.73
C HIS A 67 7.11 -23.18 9.26
N GLU A 68 7.46 -24.36 9.75
CA GLU A 68 7.76 -24.63 11.16
C GLU A 68 9.09 -23.99 11.61
N PHE A 69 10.08 -23.90 10.71
CA PHE A 69 11.34 -23.17 10.94
C PHE A 69 11.16 -21.64 10.91
N LEU A 70 10.24 -21.11 10.10
CA LEU A 70 9.86 -19.69 10.13
C LEU A 70 9.08 -19.31 11.40
N GLU A 71 8.26 -20.21 11.95
CA GLU A 71 7.57 -19.95 13.22
C GLU A 71 8.51 -20.05 14.44
N ASN A 72 9.51 -20.93 14.40
CA ASN A 72 10.44 -21.13 15.52
C ASN A 72 11.65 -20.18 15.52
N SER A 73 11.90 -19.43 14.44
CA SER A 73 12.99 -18.45 14.33
C SER A 73 12.58 -17.01 14.65
N LEU A 74 11.30 -16.75 14.93
CA LEU A 74 10.85 -15.49 15.51
C LEU A 74 11.17 -15.49 17.01
N PRO A 75 11.79 -14.44 17.59
CA PRO A 75 11.85 -14.31 19.04
C PRO A 75 10.42 -14.43 19.58
N ARG A 76 10.23 -15.09 20.75
CA ARG A 76 8.93 -15.18 21.44
C ARG A 76 8.45 -13.77 21.75
N LEU A 77 7.79 -13.13 20.78
CA LEU A 77 7.22 -11.80 20.89
C LEU A 77 6.16 -11.87 21.98
N SER A 78 6.36 -11.11 23.05
CA SER A 78 5.42 -10.98 24.15
C SER A 78 4.03 -10.60 23.61
N ILE A 79 3.03 -11.42 23.91
CA ILE A 79 1.64 -11.19 23.51
C ILE A 79 1.14 -9.98 24.31
N VAL A 80 0.84 -8.87 23.62
CA VAL A 80 0.24 -7.70 24.27
C VAL A 80 -1.28 -7.84 24.22
N HIS A 81 -1.88 -8.11 25.37
CA HIS A 81 -3.33 -8.03 25.56
C HIS A 81 -3.74 -6.56 25.68
N LEU A 82 -4.46 -6.06 24.68
CA LEU A 82 -5.11 -4.75 24.74
C LEU A 82 -6.52 -4.92 25.32
N ASN A 83 -7.02 -3.90 26.04
CA ASN A 83 -8.35 -3.90 26.70
C ASN A 83 -9.56 -4.05 25.74
N ASP A 84 -9.32 -4.30 24.45
CA ASP A 84 -10.33 -4.55 23.41
C ASP A 84 -10.48 -6.04 23.07
N GLY A 85 -9.73 -6.95 23.72
CA GLY A 85 -9.84 -8.40 23.54
C GLY A 85 -9.34 -8.92 22.19
N ARG A 86 -8.70 -8.07 21.36
CA ARG A 86 -8.21 -8.44 20.02
C ARG A 86 -6.69 -8.70 20.01
N TYR A 87 -6.28 -9.72 19.25
CA TYR A 87 -4.89 -10.16 19.14
C TYR A 87 -4.21 -9.54 17.93
N TYR A 88 -3.01 -8.98 18.12
CA TYR A 88 -2.23 -8.41 17.02
C TYR A 88 -0.76 -8.82 17.10
N ARG A 89 -0.42 -9.98 16.50
CA ARG A 89 0.92 -10.60 16.56
C ARG A 89 2.07 -9.73 15.99
N TRP A 90 1.77 -8.74 15.14
CA TRP A 90 2.76 -7.81 14.57
C TRP A 90 2.83 -6.44 15.25
N LEU A 91 1.86 -6.07 16.10
CA LEU A 91 1.87 -4.77 16.79
C LEU A 91 3.06 -4.66 17.74
N THR A 92 3.64 -5.78 18.19
CA THR A 92 4.86 -5.85 19.01
C THR A 92 6.04 -5.07 18.39
N ARG A 93 6.12 -4.98 17.05
CA ARG A 93 7.13 -4.17 16.34
C ARG A 93 6.82 -2.67 16.22
N LEU A 94 5.61 -2.24 16.62
CA LEU A 94 5.26 -0.82 16.61
C LEU A 94 5.67 -0.10 17.90
N TRP A 95 5.93 -0.82 18.99
CA TRP A 95 6.20 -0.23 20.30
C TRP A 95 7.67 0.09 20.48
N CYS A 96 7.96 1.16 21.21
CA CYS A 96 9.32 1.53 21.59
C CYS A 96 10.00 0.51 22.51
N ASN A 97 9.21 -0.17 23.35
CA ASN A 97 9.67 -1.20 24.26
C ASN A 97 8.49 -2.13 24.57
N GLU A 98 8.75 -3.43 24.69
CA GLU A 98 7.76 -4.44 25.10
C GLU A 98 7.15 -4.14 26.47
N THR A 99 7.83 -3.36 27.33
CA THR A 99 7.35 -2.95 28.66
C THR A 99 6.59 -1.60 28.69
N GLN A 100 6.67 -0.79 27.62
CA GLN A 100 5.96 0.50 27.51
C GLN A 100 4.94 0.44 26.37
N THR A 101 3.83 -0.25 26.61
CA THR A 101 2.74 -0.49 25.65
C THR A 101 1.86 0.73 25.38
N SER A 102 2.42 1.96 25.37
CA SER A 102 1.65 3.18 25.09
C SER A 102 2.21 4.06 23.98
N ARG A 103 3.50 3.89 23.59
CA ARG A 103 4.16 4.76 22.60
C ARG A 103 4.60 3.98 21.37
N LEU A 104 4.36 4.58 20.21
CA LEU A 104 4.80 4.07 18.92
C LEU A 104 6.23 4.53 18.65
N CYS A 105 7.08 3.64 18.12
CA CYS A 105 8.41 3.97 17.61
C CYS A 105 8.61 3.34 16.25
N TYR A 106 9.00 4.15 15.27
CA TYR A 106 9.32 3.66 13.94
C TYR A 106 10.69 2.98 13.96
N TYR A 107 10.77 1.74 13.48
CA TYR A 107 12.03 1.03 13.26
C TYR A 107 12.37 1.06 11.78
N HIS A 108 13.63 1.33 11.46
CA HIS A 108 14.09 1.28 10.08
C HIS A 108 13.99 -0.17 9.54
N PRO A 109 13.36 -0.41 8.37
CA PRO A 109 13.06 -1.78 7.91
C PRO A 109 14.30 -2.66 7.69
N GLU A 110 15.42 -2.06 7.29
CA GLU A 110 16.68 -2.78 6.99
C GLU A 110 17.71 -2.68 8.13
N GLU A 111 17.61 -1.67 8.99
CA GLU A 111 18.60 -1.38 10.04
C GLU A 111 17.90 -1.47 11.40
N THR A 112 17.73 -2.68 11.95
CA THR A 112 16.86 -2.93 13.13
C THR A 112 17.26 -2.17 14.40
N ASN A 113 18.52 -1.77 14.53
CA ASN A 113 19.00 -0.96 15.66
C ASN A 113 18.69 0.54 15.49
N VAL A 114 18.30 0.97 14.29
CA VAL A 114 17.94 2.36 13.97
C VAL A 114 16.45 2.53 14.15
N HIS A 115 16.08 3.33 15.15
CA HIS A 115 14.68 3.62 15.46
C HIS A 115 14.47 5.09 15.80
N GLY A 116 13.26 5.56 15.54
CA GLY A 116 12.86 6.93 15.79
C GLY A 116 12.52 7.16 17.25
N ARG A 117 12.43 8.43 17.61
CA ARG A 117 11.89 8.89 18.88
C ARG A 117 10.46 8.41 19.05
N PRO A 118 10.04 8.16 20.30
CA PRO A 118 8.66 7.82 20.61
C PRO A 118 7.72 8.93 20.15
N PHE A 119 6.66 8.55 19.44
CA PHE A 119 5.52 9.43 19.19
C PHE A 119 4.76 9.71 20.50
N HIS A 120 4.00 10.81 20.53
CA HIS A 120 3.14 11.15 21.67
C HIS A 120 2.20 9.97 22.04
N GLU A 121 1.94 9.76 23.33
CA GLU A 121 1.13 8.62 23.85
C GLU A 121 -0.29 8.54 23.27
N ASN A 122 -0.92 9.69 23.00
CA ASN A 122 -2.24 9.76 22.35
C ASN A 122 -2.25 9.33 20.87
N THR A 123 -1.09 9.17 20.23
CA THR A 123 -1.00 8.83 18.81
C THR A 123 -1.70 7.51 18.52
N LEU A 124 -1.41 6.46 19.30
CA LEU A 124 -2.04 5.16 19.12
C LEU A 124 -3.56 5.25 19.28
N ARG A 125 -4.05 6.02 20.26
CA ARG A 125 -5.49 6.22 20.47
C ARG A 125 -6.14 6.86 19.23
N LEU A 126 -5.51 7.86 18.63
CA LEU A 126 -6.01 8.51 17.40
C LEU A 126 -5.97 7.58 16.19
N VAL A 127 -4.89 6.81 16.02
CA VAL A 127 -4.76 5.82 14.95
C VAL A 127 -5.84 4.73 15.07
N LYS A 128 -6.08 4.21 16.29
CA LYS A 128 -7.14 3.21 16.55
C LYS A 128 -8.54 3.73 16.22
N LYS A 129 -8.85 4.99 16.53
CA LYS A 129 -10.14 5.62 16.17
C LYS A 129 -10.41 5.64 14.67
N LEU A 130 -9.38 5.50 13.83
CA LEU A 130 -9.55 5.40 12.37
C LEU A 130 -9.86 3.98 11.91
N HIS A 131 -9.95 3.00 12.82
CA HIS A 131 -10.26 1.60 12.54
C HIS A 131 -9.36 0.97 11.47
N ILE A 132 -8.11 1.47 11.33
CA ILE A 132 -7.19 0.97 10.31
C ILE A 132 -6.71 -0.45 10.62
N PHE A 133 -6.72 -0.84 11.90
CA PHE A 133 -6.31 -2.18 12.39
C PHE A 133 -7.49 -3.14 12.58
N ASP A 134 -8.72 -2.64 12.58
CA ASP A 134 -9.90 -3.39 13.02
C ASP A 134 -10.39 -4.41 11.98
N HIS A 135 -9.77 -4.42 10.80
CA HIS A 135 -10.25 -5.15 9.62
C HIS A 135 -9.09 -5.75 8.81
N THR A 136 -8.33 -6.65 9.42
CA THR A 136 -7.27 -7.41 8.73
C THR A 136 -7.87 -8.39 7.72
N ALA A 137 -9.09 -8.88 7.97
CA ALA A 137 -9.88 -9.65 7.01
C ALA A 137 -10.34 -8.83 5.77
N ARG A 138 -10.20 -7.50 5.78
CA ARG A 138 -10.52 -6.63 4.64
C ARG A 138 -9.28 -6.21 3.85
N TYR A 139 -8.13 -6.83 4.09
CA TYR A 139 -7.00 -6.62 3.19
C TYR A 139 -7.33 -7.17 1.81
N VAL A 140 -6.97 -6.41 0.77
CA VAL A 140 -7.23 -6.77 -0.61
C VAL A 140 -5.95 -7.20 -1.30
N ASP A 141 -6.03 -8.13 -2.25
CA ASP A 141 -4.98 -8.33 -3.26
C ASP A 141 -5.29 -7.39 -4.44
N PRO A 142 -4.37 -6.49 -4.84
CA PRO A 142 -4.66 -5.49 -5.88
C PRO A 142 -5.10 -6.11 -7.22
N GLU A 143 -4.51 -7.23 -7.63
CA GLU A 143 -4.86 -7.88 -8.89
C GLU A 143 -6.28 -8.44 -8.85
N ASN A 144 -6.62 -9.16 -7.78
CA ASN A 144 -7.97 -9.71 -7.62
C ASN A 144 -9.02 -8.62 -7.40
N TYR A 145 -8.69 -7.58 -6.62
CA TYR A 145 -9.57 -6.44 -6.41
C TYR A 145 -9.97 -5.80 -7.75
N LEU A 146 -8.99 -5.55 -8.63
CA LEU A 146 -9.20 -4.90 -9.92
C LEU A 146 -9.99 -5.75 -10.95
N LYS A 147 -10.21 -7.05 -10.70
CA LYS A 147 -11.07 -7.91 -11.54
C LYS A 147 -12.55 -7.69 -11.26
N GLU A 148 -12.89 -7.37 -10.02
CA GLU A 148 -14.27 -7.33 -9.53
C GLU A 148 -14.72 -5.93 -9.12
N ASN A 149 -13.76 -5.06 -8.84
CA ASN A 149 -13.98 -3.75 -8.25
C ASN A 149 -13.07 -2.72 -8.92
N ASP A 150 -13.48 -1.48 -8.80
CA ASP A 150 -12.70 -0.33 -9.23
C ASP A 150 -12.41 0.57 -8.01
N PRO A 151 -11.23 1.20 -7.93
CA PRO A 151 -10.93 2.14 -6.85
C PRO A 151 -11.86 3.36 -6.85
N VAL A 152 -12.24 3.85 -5.67
CA VAL A 152 -13.07 5.06 -5.53
C VAL A 152 -12.22 6.32 -5.73
N PHE A 153 -12.78 7.38 -6.30
CA PHE A 153 -12.09 8.67 -6.39
C PHE A 153 -12.26 9.48 -5.11
N LEU A 154 -11.16 10.06 -4.62
CA LEU A 154 -11.11 10.84 -3.39
C LEU A 154 -10.39 12.17 -3.63
N THR A 155 -11.03 13.28 -3.30
CA THR A 155 -10.40 14.60 -3.33
C THR A 155 -10.83 15.44 -2.14
N ALA A 156 -10.14 16.54 -1.91
CA ALA A 156 -10.43 17.46 -0.82
C ALA A 156 -9.96 18.87 -1.16
N ALA A 157 -10.66 19.87 -0.63
CA ALA A 157 -10.25 21.25 -0.81
C ALA A 157 -10.80 22.16 0.29
N SER A 158 -10.20 23.33 0.42
CA SER A 158 -10.74 24.46 1.17
C SER A 158 -11.23 25.53 0.21
N SER A 159 -11.92 26.56 0.71
CA SER A 159 -12.52 27.63 -0.10
C SER A 159 -11.57 28.27 -1.10
N ILE A 160 -10.28 28.43 -0.75
CA ILE A 160 -9.27 29.05 -1.63
C ILE A 160 -8.94 28.21 -2.88
N PHE A 161 -9.25 26.91 -2.86
CA PHE A 161 -9.02 25.97 -3.97
C PHE A 161 -10.34 25.55 -4.64
N PHE A 162 -11.44 26.27 -4.38
CA PHE A 162 -12.76 25.92 -4.88
C PHE A 162 -12.82 25.84 -6.42
N GLY A 163 -12.23 26.81 -7.13
CA GLY A 163 -12.15 26.77 -8.59
C GLY A 163 -11.40 25.52 -9.08
N SER A 164 -10.18 25.31 -8.59
CA SER A 164 -9.34 24.18 -9.02
C SER A 164 -9.97 22.82 -8.72
N VAL A 165 -10.56 22.63 -7.53
CA VAL A 165 -11.19 21.34 -7.19
C VAL A 165 -12.42 21.06 -8.06
N LYS A 166 -13.17 22.09 -8.49
CA LYS A 166 -14.25 21.91 -9.47
C LYS A 166 -13.72 21.38 -10.79
N VAL A 167 -12.58 21.88 -11.27
CA VAL A 167 -11.93 21.37 -12.49
C VAL A 167 -11.52 19.90 -12.30
N ALA A 168 -10.90 19.57 -11.17
CA ALA A 168 -10.50 18.20 -10.84
C ALA A 168 -11.71 17.24 -10.82
N ILE A 169 -12.79 17.59 -10.10
CA ILE A 169 -14.03 16.80 -10.03
C ILE A 169 -14.65 16.62 -11.42
N ARG A 170 -14.73 17.69 -12.22
CA ARG A 170 -15.29 17.63 -13.58
C ARG A 170 -14.46 16.74 -14.51
N SER A 171 -13.14 16.74 -14.37
CA SER A 171 -12.29 15.83 -15.15
C SER A 171 -12.61 14.36 -14.82
N VAL A 172 -12.84 14.05 -13.54
CA VAL A 172 -13.26 12.69 -13.15
C VAL A 172 -14.64 12.38 -13.73
N GLN A 173 -15.62 13.27 -13.61
CA GLN A 173 -16.96 13.07 -14.17
C GLN A 173 -16.95 12.89 -15.70
N GLN A 174 -16.04 13.56 -16.41
CA GLN A 174 -15.93 13.43 -17.85
C GLN A 174 -15.36 12.06 -18.28
N TYR A 175 -14.25 11.64 -17.66
CA TYR A 175 -13.57 10.40 -18.06
C TYR A 175 -14.15 9.16 -17.36
N PHE A 176 -14.90 9.35 -16.28
CA PHE A 176 -15.46 8.30 -15.43
C PHE A 176 -16.89 8.63 -14.97
N PRO A 177 -17.86 8.83 -15.89
CA PRO A 177 -19.17 9.44 -15.58
C PRO A 177 -20.04 8.69 -14.56
N ASN A 178 -19.89 7.37 -14.46
CA ASN A 178 -20.67 6.53 -13.55
C ASN A 178 -19.95 6.21 -12.23
N ARG A 179 -18.79 6.83 -11.99
CA ARG A 179 -17.95 6.54 -10.82
C ARG A 179 -18.22 7.55 -9.71
N SER A 180 -18.37 7.06 -8.49
CA SER A 180 -18.54 7.92 -7.30
C SER A 180 -17.25 8.63 -6.94
N ILE A 181 -17.39 9.87 -6.48
CA ILE A 181 -16.31 10.73 -6.00
C ILE A 181 -16.62 11.11 -4.56
N ILE A 182 -15.66 10.93 -3.66
CA ILE A 182 -15.75 11.40 -2.28
C ILE A 182 -15.00 12.72 -2.19
N PHE A 183 -15.69 13.76 -1.75
CA PHE A 183 -15.12 15.08 -1.54
C PHE A 183 -15.09 15.41 -0.06
N TYR A 184 -13.89 15.66 0.48
CA TYR A 184 -13.73 16.18 1.84
C TYR A 184 -13.62 17.70 1.85
N ASP A 185 -14.55 18.34 2.55
CA ASP A 185 -14.55 19.77 2.81
C ASP A 185 -13.58 20.14 3.96
N LEU A 186 -12.58 20.96 3.62
CA LEU A 186 -11.58 21.50 4.53
C LEU A 186 -11.88 22.96 4.94
N GLY A 187 -13.11 23.43 4.80
CA GLY A 187 -13.58 24.78 5.08
C GLY A 187 -13.99 25.55 3.82
N MET A 188 -15.08 25.13 3.19
CA MET A 188 -15.81 25.82 2.13
C MET A 188 -16.77 26.88 2.70
N LYS A 189 -17.15 27.84 1.87
CA LYS A 189 -18.22 28.81 2.15
C LYS A 189 -19.58 28.20 1.83
N ASP A 190 -20.66 28.69 2.44
CA ASP A 190 -22.01 28.12 2.28
C ASP A 190 -22.48 27.99 0.83
N HIS A 191 -22.22 29.01 0.00
CA HIS A 191 -22.58 28.94 -1.43
C HIS A 191 -21.77 27.86 -2.19
N GLN A 192 -20.51 27.64 -1.81
CA GLN A 192 -19.65 26.61 -2.39
C GLN A 192 -20.12 25.22 -1.97
N VAL A 193 -20.56 25.07 -0.72
CA VAL A 193 -21.17 23.82 -0.22
C VAL A 193 -22.45 23.50 -0.99
N LYS A 194 -23.33 24.49 -1.20
CA LYS A 194 -24.55 24.32 -2.01
C LYS A 194 -24.24 23.87 -3.44
N GLU A 195 -23.22 24.47 -4.08
CA GLU A 195 -22.80 24.07 -5.43
C GLU A 195 -22.20 22.65 -5.44
N LEU A 196 -21.33 22.28 -4.49
CA LEU A 196 -20.73 20.95 -4.47
C LEU A 196 -21.79 19.86 -4.24
N LYS A 197 -22.75 20.10 -3.33
CA LYS A 197 -23.84 19.15 -3.08
C LYS A 197 -24.79 18.96 -4.26
N SER A 198 -24.76 19.84 -5.28
CA SER A 198 -25.55 19.67 -6.50
C SER A 198 -24.85 18.86 -7.60
N PHE A 199 -23.58 18.49 -7.41
CA PHE A 199 -22.83 17.72 -8.39
C PHE A 199 -23.28 16.24 -8.39
N TYR A 200 -23.44 15.68 -9.58
CA TYR A 200 -23.78 14.28 -9.75
C TYR A 200 -22.63 13.36 -9.30
N ASN A 201 -22.97 12.22 -8.68
CA ASN A 201 -22.01 11.21 -8.19
C ASN A 201 -20.95 11.73 -7.20
N LEU A 202 -21.22 12.85 -6.51
CA LEU A 202 -20.33 13.43 -5.50
C LEU A 202 -20.87 13.22 -4.07
N GLU A 203 -20.16 12.43 -3.25
CA GLU A 203 -20.39 12.34 -1.81
C GLU A 203 -19.64 13.48 -1.11
N TYR A 204 -20.37 14.48 -0.63
CA TYR A 204 -19.80 15.58 0.15
C TYR A 204 -19.67 15.18 1.63
N VAL A 205 -18.46 15.33 2.19
CA VAL A 205 -18.14 15.01 3.59
C VAL A 205 -17.39 16.17 4.24
N ARG A 206 -17.86 16.69 5.38
CA ARG A 206 -17.09 17.67 6.16
C ARG A 206 -15.95 16.98 6.90
N PHE A 207 -14.74 17.52 6.82
CA PHE A 207 -13.64 17.04 7.65
C PHE A 207 -13.84 17.48 9.11
N PRO A 208 -13.87 16.56 10.09
CA PRO A 208 -14.16 16.88 11.48
C PRO A 208 -12.89 17.38 12.20
N PHE A 209 -12.48 18.62 11.94
CA PHE A 209 -11.29 19.21 12.58
C PHE A 209 -11.37 19.22 14.12
N GLU A 210 -12.59 19.24 14.66
CA GLU A 210 -12.92 19.12 16.07
C GLU A 210 -12.42 17.83 16.73
N ASP A 211 -12.26 16.74 15.98
CA ASP A 211 -11.81 15.45 16.50
C ASP A 211 -10.28 15.34 16.58
N PHE A 212 -9.56 16.35 16.08
CA PHE A 212 -8.10 16.33 15.94
C PHE A 212 -7.43 17.50 16.67
N PRO A 213 -6.13 17.37 17.00
CA PRO A 213 -5.36 18.46 17.60
C PRO A 213 -5.44 19.76 16.80
N ALA A 214 -5.38 20.91 17.49
CA ALA A 214 -5.67 22.21 16.91
C ALA A 214 -4.82 22.54 15.65
N TYR A 215 -3.57 22.06 15.58
CA TYR A 215 -2.70 22.25 14.43
C TYR A 215 -3.19 21.58 13.13
N PHE A 216 -4.15 20.64 13.17
CA PHE A 216 -4.80 20.11 11.95
C PHE A 216 -5.51 21.21 11.14
N ARG A 217 -5.95 22.30 11.79
CA ARG A 217 -6.55 23.46 11.11
C ARG A 217 -5.55 24.19 10.20
N ARG A 218 -4.23 23.94 10.34
CA ARG A 218 -3.18 24.42 9.41
C ARG A 218 -3.19 23.58 8.12
N ARG A 219 -4.21 23.77 7.29
CA ARG A 219 -4.53 22.96 6.10
C ARG A 219 -3.40 22.77 5.10
N ARG A 220 -2.48 23.74 5.00
CA ARG A 220 -1.30 23.70 4.11
C ARG A 220 -0.18 22.77 4.61
N GLN A 221 -0.35 22.14 5.77
CA GLN A 221 0.54 21.10 6.29
C GLN A 221 0.02 19.68 5.96
N TYR A 222 -1.11 19.56 5.26
CA TYR A 222 -1.64 18.32 4.68
C TYR A 222 -1.85 17.12 5.63
N ARG A 223 -1.84 17.33 6.95
CA ARG A 223 -2.07 16.29 7.98
C ARG A 223 -3.40 15.56 7.85
N TRP A 224 -4.40 16.23 7.28
CA TRP A 224 -5.73 15.67 7.01
C TRP A 224 -5.70 14.62 5.88
N LYS A 225 -4.73 14.68 4.95
CA LYS A 225 -4.70 13.81 3.76
C LYS A 225 -4.54 12.32 4.12
N PRO A 226 -3.56 11.93 4.96
CA PRO A 226 -3.45 10.54 5.42
C PRO A 226 -4.71 10.03 6.11
N VAL A 227 -5.39 10.89 6.88
CA VAL A 227 -6.64 10.54 7.59
C VAL A 227 -7.76 10.20 6.61
N ILE A 228 -8.01 11.04 5.60
CA ILE A 228 -9.10 10.77 4.65
C ILE A 228 -8.79 9.56 3.76
N ILE A 229 -7.52 9.33 3.40
CA ILE A 229 -7.08 8.13 2.68
C ILE A 229 -7.36 6.90 3.53
N ALA A 230 -6.97 6.91 4.81
CA ALA A 230 -7.20 5.79 5.74
C ALA A 230 -8.69 5.45 5.92
N LYS A 231 -9.52 6.45 6.15
CA LYS A 231 -10.98 6.26 6.29
C LYS A 231 -11.61 5.71 5.00
N THR A 232 -11.16 6.20 3.85
CA THR A 232 -11.67 5.75 2.55
C THR A 232 -11.24 4.32 2.24
N LEU A 233 -9.97 3.98 2.49
CA LEU A 233 -9.48 2.60 2.33
C LEU A 233 -10.24 1.62 3.21
N ALA A 234 -10.57 1.99 4.45
CA ALA A 234 -11.35 1.13 5.36
C ALA A 234 -12.76 0.81 4.84
N ARG A 235 -13.36 1.70 4.03
CA ARG A 235 -14.69 1.54 3.43
C ARG A 235 -14.65 0.86 2.05
N TYR A 236 -13.67 1.17 1.21
CA TYR A 236 -13.68 0.77 -0.21
C TYR A 236 -12.57 -0.19 -0.63
N GLY A 237 -11.53 -0.41 0.18
CA GLY A 237 -10.43 -1.31 -0.17
C GLY A 237 -9.40 -0.71 -1.15
N ALA A 238 -9.78 0.18 -2.07
CA ALA A 238 -8.84 0.92 -2.92
C ALA A 238 -9.30 2.35 -3.24
N VAL A 239 -8.35 3.27 -3.41
CA VAL A 239 -8.62 4.69 -3.63
C VAL A 239 -7.68 5.32 -4.65
N TRP A 240 -8.25 6.12 -5.55
CA TRP A 240 -7.56 7.14 -6.33
C TRP A 240 -7.66 8.47 -5.60
N TYR A 241 -6.58 8.90 -4.94
CA TYR A 241 -6.51 10.24 -4.37
C TYR A 241 -6.00 11.25 -5.40
N LEU A 242 -6.63 12.42 -5.47
CA LEU A 242 -6.22 13.52 -6.32
C LEU A 242 -6.30 14.89 -5.60
N ASP A 243 -5.22 15.67 -5.68
CA ASP A 243 -5.19 17.08 -5.27
C ASP A 243 -6.03 17.92 -6.23
N SER A 244 -6.46 19.10 -5.76
CA SER A 244 -7.30 20.02 -6.54
C SER A 244 -6.66 20.52 -7.85
N SER A 245 -5.35 20.35 -8.05
CA SER A 245 -4.65 20.74 -9.28
C SER A 245 -4.55 19.62 -10.32
N VAL A 246 -5.00 18.41 -10.00
CA VAL A 246 -4.88 17.24 -10.87
C VAL A 246 -6.13 17.11 -11.74
N GLN A 247 -5.94 16.82 -13.02
CA GLN A 247 -7.01 16.53 -13.97
C GLN A 247 -6.71 15.22 -14.67
N PHE A 248 -7.70 14.34 -14.78
CA PHE A 248 -7.61 13.20 -15.70
C PHE A 248 -7.76 13.70 -17.14
N THR A 249 -7.02 13.07 -18.05
CA THR A 249 -7.06 13.33 -19.50
C THR A 249 -7.41 12.10 -20.32
N SER A 250 -7.58 10.95 -19.66
CA SER A 250 -7.97 9.69 -20.28
C SER A 250 -8.75 8.81 -19.28
N SER A 251 -9.71 8.05 -19.80
CA SER A 251 -10.40 6.98 -19.06
C SER A 251 -9.61 5.67 -19.07
N ASN A 252 -8.58 5.54 -19.90
CA ASN A 252 -7.82 4.31 -20.07
C ASN A 252 -6.75 4.15 -18.97
N LEU A 253 -7.12 3.46 -17.90
CA LEU A 253 -6.20 3.13 -16.80
C LEU A 253 -5.58 1.72 -16.92
N LYS A 254 -5.77 1.03 -18.04
CA LYS A 254 -5.35 -0.38 -18.22
C LYS A 254 -3.85 -0.57 -17.97
N LYS A 255 -2.99 0.33 -18.48
CA LYS A 255 -1.54 0.22 -18.27
C LYS A 255 -1.16 0.40 -16.80
N VAL A 256 -1.88 1.24 -16.05
CA VAL A 256 -1.65 1.42 -14.61
C VAL A 256 -2.07 0.18 -13.84
N TYR A 257 -3.23 -0.39 -14.16
CA TYR A 257 -3.76 -1.58 -13.48
C TYR A 257 -2.93 -2.84 -13.76
N ASN A 258 -2.42 -2.99 -14.99
CA ASN A 258 -1.53 -4.07 -15.36
C ASN A 258 -0.20 -4.08 -14.58
N LEU A 259 0.18 -2.98 -13.91
CA LEU A 259 1.37 -2.95 -13.04
C LEU A 259 1.22 -3.86 -11.80
N PHE A 260 0.00 -4.26 -11.46
CA PHE A 260 -0.29 -5.13 -10.33
C PHE A 260 -0.54 -6.59 -10.72
N THR A 261 -0.56 -6.90 -12.02
CA THR A 261 -0.73 -8.27 -12.51
C THR A 261 0.53 -9.08 -12.24
N LYS A 262 0.40 -10.22 -11.55
CA LYS A 262 1.50 -11.15 -11.32
C LYS A 262 1.86 -11.84 -12.63
N THR A 263 3.13 -11.81 -13.02
CA THR A 263 3.67 -12.66 -14.10
C THR A 263 4.59 -13.70 -13.48
N THR A 264 4.66 -14.89 -14.08
CA THR A 264 5.36 -16.06 -13.51
C THR A 264 6.86 -15.85 -13.29
N ASN A 265 7.45 -14.81 -13.90
CA ASN A 265 8.88 -14.52 -13.85
C ASN A 265 9.22 -13.20 -13.15
N MET A 266 8.25 -12.49 -12.58
CA MET A 266 8.50 -11.20 -11.93
C MET A 266 9.07 -11.40 -10.53
N SER A 267 10.26 -10.84 -10.28
CA SER A 267 10.85 -10.83 -8.94
C SER A 267 10.05 -9.91 -8.00
N GLU A 268 10.10 -10.19 -6.69
CA GLU A 268 9.44 -9.36 -5.67
C GLU A 268 9.96 -7.90 -5.68
N THR A 269 11.19 -7.70 -6.14
CA THR A 269 11.82 -6.38 -6.30
C THR A 269 11.30 -5.58 -7.50
N GLU A 270 10.69 -6.26 -8.48
CA GLU A 270 10.08 -5.65 -9.66
C GLU A 270 8.59 -5.33 -9.46
N ARG A 271 7.94 -6.01 -8.51
CA ARG A 271 6.53 -5.76 -8.17
C ARG A 271 6.34 -4.32 -7.69
N LYS A 272 5.32 -3.64 -8.23
CA LYS A 272 4.90 -2.32 -7.73
C LYS A 272 4.26 -2.44 -6.36
N PHE A 273 4.60 -1.49 -5.50
CA PHE A 273 4.03 -1.38 -4.16
C PHE A 273 2.59 -0.88 -4.22
N SER A 274 1.79 -1.30 -3.24
CA SER A 274 0.35 -1.00 -3.15
C SER A 274 0.00 0.48 -2.87
N PHE A 275 1.00 1.35 -2.70
CA PHE A 275 0.87 2.79 -2.60
C PHE A 275 1.67 3.42 -3.75
N LEU A 276 0.98 3.70 -4.86
CA LEU A 276 1.58 4.11 -6.12
C LEU A 276 1.41 5.62 -6.35
N LEU A 277 2.51 6.31 -6.64
CA LEU A 277 2.56 7.74 -6.96
C LEU A 277 2.84 7.93 -8.46
N HIS A 278 2.27 8.97 -9.06
CA HIS A 278 2.23 9.06 -10.52
C HIS A 278 3.09 10.18 -11.13
N SER A 279 3.35 11.26 -10.39
CA SER A 279 4.02 12.44 -10.94
C SER A 279 5.43 12.65 -10.36
N PRO A 280 6.50 12.68 -11.18
CA PRO A 280 7.85 12.92 -10.70
C PRO A 280 8.12 14.42 -10.46
N THR A 281 8.87 14.74 -9.40
CA THR A 281 9.21 16.13 -9.07
C THR A 281 10.56 16.61 -9.66
N HIS A 282 11.39 15.66 -10.12
CA HIS A 282 12.75 15.89 -10.59
C HIS A 282 13.69 16.50 -9.53
N HIS A 283 13.44 16.21 -8.26
CA HIS A 283 14.36 16.49 -7.15
C HIS A 283 14.35 15.33 -6.13
N GLY A 284 15.36 15.26 -5.28
CA GLY A 284 15.48 14.21 -4.27
C GLY A 284 14.47 14.32 -3.14
N ILE A 285 14.26 13.23 -2.40
CA ILE A 285 13.48 13.24 -1.15
C ILE A 285 14.22 14.04 -0.08
N TYR A 286 15.53 13.86 0.03
CA TYR A 286 16.39 14.57 0.97
C TYR A 286 16.27 16.09 0.83
N SER A 287 16.31 16.60 -0.42
CA SER A 287 16.34 18.04 -0.68
C SER A 287 15.10 18.79 -0.21
N VAL A 288 13.96 18.11 -0.07
CA VAL A 288 12.69 18.72 0.35
C VAL A 288 12.18 18.19 1.70
N THR A 289 13.00 17.45 2.44
CA THR A 289 12.66 16.94 3.76
C THR A 289 13.57 17.60 4.77
N SER A 290 13.07 18.65 5.43
CA SER A 290 13.82 19.47 6.37
C SER A 290 14.76 18.69 7.31
N PRO A 291 16.10 18.81 7.12
CA PRO A 291 17.06 18.56 8.16
C PRO A 291 17.10 19.84 9.00
N SER A 292 16.34 19.92 10.07
CA SER A 292 16.31 21.10 10.95
C SER A 292 17.74 21.60 11.24
N LYS A 293 17.97 22.91 11.04
CA LYS A 293 19.26 23.57 11.26
C LYS A 293 19.35 24.23 12.64
N GLU A 294 18.24 24.59 13.28
CA GLU A 294 18.28 25.57 14.39
C GLU A 294 17.89 25.05 15.79
N PHE A 295 17.19 23.92 15.97
CA PHE A 295 16.71 23.55 17.33
C PHE A 295 17.76 22.89 18.27
N ILE A 296 18.98 22.61 17.80
CA ILE A 296 20.09 22.07 18.64
C ILE A 296 21.34 22.97 18.66
N ALA A 297 21.37 24.06 17.90
CA ALA A 297 22.47 25.03 18.03
C ALA A 297 22.51 25.71 19.41
N GLN A 298 21.39 25.71 20.13
CA GLN A 298 21.27 26.34 21.46
C GLN A 298 21.54 25.40 22.63
N LEU A 299 21.73 24.08 22.41
CA LEU A 299 21.84 23.13 23.53
C LEU A 299 23.14 22.35 23.64
N ILE A 300 23.86 21.96 22.57
CA ILE A 300 25.08 21.15 22.76
C ILE A 300 26.12 21.46 21.68
N ARG A 301 27.22 22.13 22.08
CA ARG A 301 28.51 22.06 21.38
C ARG A 301 29.00 20.62 21.45
N ILE A 302 28.71 19.81 20.44
CA ILE A 302 29.45 18.63 19.94
C ILE A 302 28.56 18.02 18.85
N SER A 303 29.08 17.94 17.62
CA SER A 303 28.76 16.95 16.59
C SER A 303 27.28 16.77 16.13
N ASN A 304 27.06 17.09 14.85
CA ASN A 304 26.05 16.55 13.92
C ASN A 304 24.56 16.93 14.08
N SER A 305 24.08 17.58 13.02
CA SER A 305 22.71 17.92 12.62
C SER A 305 21.61 16.96 13.10
N VAL A 306 20.63 17.48 13.86
CA VAL A 306 19.45 16.70 14.27
C VAL A 306 18.19 17.25 13.62
N GLN A 307 17.45 16.33 13.00
CA GLN A 307 16.48 16.57 11.95
C GLN A 307 15.08 16.19 12.46
N VAL A 308 14.13 17.12 12.59
CA VAL A 308 12.90 16.86 13.37
C VAL A 308 12.02 15.74 12.80
N SER A 309 11.81 15.66 11.47
CA SER A 309 11.07 14.53 10.88
C SER A 309 11.85 13.22 10.95
N TYR A 310 13.16 13.23 10.67
CA TYR A 310 13.98 12.02 10.73
C TYR A 310 14.30 11.57 12.16
N LEU A 311 14.06 12.41 13.17
CA LEU A 311 14.05 11.98 14.56
C LEU A 311 12.94 10.98 14.81
N PHE A 312 11.76 11.16 14.23
CA PHE A 312 10.65 10.20 14.37
C PHE A 312 10.73 9.09 13.32
N LEU A 313 11.23 9.40 12.12
CA LEU A 313 11.29 8.49 10.98
C LEU A 313 12.73 8.44 10.43
N PRO A 314 13.68 7.80 11.14
CA PRO A 314 15.07 7.73 10.71
C PRO A 314 15.23 7.05 9.34
N THR A 315 16.32 7.38 8.66
CA THR A 315 16.67 6.84 7.35
C THR A 315 18.18 6.85 7.14
N ASN A 316 18.64 6.07 6.17
CA ASN A 316 19.98 6.17 5.62
C ASN A 316 20.15 7.45 4.78
N ILE A 317 20.66 8.51 5.40
CA ILE A 317 20.87 9.83 4.77
C ILE A 317 21.83 9.76 3.58
N THR A 318 22.86 8.90 3.66
CA THR A 318 23.84 8.72 2.58
C THR A 318 23.15 8.23 1.31
N VAL A 319 22.28 7.23 1.42
CA VAL A 319 21.50 6.72 0.28
C VAL A 319 20.45 7.75 -0.16
N MET A 320 19.83 8.48 0.76
CA MET A 320 18.79 9.47 0.44
C MET A 320 19.30 10.68 -0.36
N LYS A 321 20.61 10.95 -0.30
CA LYS A 321 21.30 11.98 -1.09
C LYS A 321 21.66 11.54 -2.52
N LEU A 322 21.52 10.25 -2.85
CA LEU A 322 21.71 9.74 -4.20
C LEU A 322 20.57 10.18 -5.12
N ARG A 323 20.77 10.02 -6.44
CA ARG A 323 19.75 10.37 -7.45
C ARG A 323 18.57 9.38 -7.54
N ARG A 324 18.74 8.16 -7.05
CA ARG A 324 17.74 7.08 -7.15
C ARG A 324 16.46 7.39 -6.33
N PRO A 325 16.52 7.81 -5.06
CA PRO A 325 15.35 8.24 -4.30
C PRO A 325 14.84 9.62 -4.72
N MET A 326 14.29 9.68 -5.94
CA MET A 326 13.57 10.85 -6.42
C MET A 326 12.25 11.00 -5.68
N CYS A 327 11.94 12.23 -5.27
CA CYS A 327 10.64 12.57 -4.69
C CYS A 327 9.56 12.52 -5.78
N MET A 328 8.46 11.85 -5.49
CA MET A 328 7.23 11.89 -6.29
C MET A 328 6.25 12.90 -5.67
N GLU A 329 5.38 13.52 -6.48
CA GLU A 329 4.27 14.32 -5.93
C GLU A 329 3.26 13.41 -5.22
N ALA A 330 2.75 13.84 -4.08
CA ALA A 330 1.66 13.17 -3.35
C ALA A 330 0.27 13.66 -3.78
N GLY A 331 0.21 14.35 -4.92
CA GLY A 331 -1.02 14.94 -5.45
C GLY A 331 -1.85 13.98 -6.28
N LEU A 332 -1.31 12.87 -6.76
CA LEU A 332 -2.05 11.81 -7.45
C LEU A 332 -1.50 10.46 -7.01
N SER A 333 -2.33 9.65 -6.35
CA SER A 333 -1.92 8.33 -5.87
C SER A 333 -3.03 7.29 -6.00
N LEU A 334 -2.66 6.09 -6.43
CA LEU A 334 -3.49 4.89 -6.33
C LEU A 334 -3.02 4.08 -5.12
N VAL A 335 -3.91 3.87 -4.17
CA VAL A 335 -3.60 3.15 -2.92
C VAL A 335 -4.57 2.01 -2.71
N PHE A 336 -4.04 0.83 -2.41
CA PHE A 336 -4.81 -0.35 -2.02
C PHE A 336 -4.66 -0.59 -0.53
N ARG A 337 -5.72 -1.11 0.11
CA ARG A 337 -5.74 -1.53 1.50
C ARG A 337 -5.08 -2.90 1.62
N THR A 338 -3.81 -3.00 1.25
CA THR A 338 -3.03 -4.21 1.48
C THR A 338 -2.39 -4.15 2.86
N ARG A 339 -1.97 -5.32 3.36
CA ARG A 339 -1.24 -5.38 4.62
C ARG A 339 0.00 -4.49 4.60
N GLU A 340 0.79 -4.56 3.53
CA GLU A 340 2.00 -3.76 3.34
C GLU A 340 1.71 -2.24 3.32
N ALA A 341 0.68 -1.78 2.62
CA ALA A 341 0.36 -0.36 2.55
C ALA A 341 -0.12 0.19 3.89
N ILE A 342 -0.93 -0.59 4.62
CA ILE A 342 -1.44 -0.17 5.92
C ILE A 342 -0.34 -0.22 6.98
N GLU A 343 0.28 -1.38 7.18
CA GLU A 343 1.18 -1.62 8.31
C GLU A 343 2.56 -0.96 8.12
N ALA A 344 3.09 -0.92 6.89
CA ALA A 344 4.44 -0.40 6.64
C ALA A 344 4.47 1.10 6.32
N ILE A 345 3.36 1.68 5.82
CA ILE A 345 3.33 3.09 5.38
C ILE A 345 2.27 3.88 6.15
N LEU A 346 0.99 3.51 6.05
CA LEU A 346 -0.09 4.39 6.47
C LEU A 346 -0.14 4.61 7.98
N VAL A 347 0.18 3.60 8.78
CA VAL A 347 0.31 3.72 10.25
C VAL A 347 1.30 4.83 10.63
N TRP A 348 2.47 4.83 10.01
CA TRP A 348 3.54 5.80 10.32
C TRP A 348 3.26 7.16 9.72
N LEU A 349 2.63 7.22 8.54
CA LEU A 349 2.19 8.46 7.94
C LEU A 349 1.12 9.15 8.81
N LEU A 350 0.20 8.38 9.39
CA LEU A 350 -0.79 8.86 10.36
C LEU A 350 -0.14 9.26 11.68
N ALA A 351 0.78 8.46 12.22
CA ALA A 351 1.51 8.79 13.44
C ALA A 351 2.24 10.14 13.29
N CYS A 352 2.92 10.33 12.14
CA CYS A 352 3.59 11.58 11.82
C CYS A 352 2.62 12.75 11.61
N ALA A 353 1.42 12.51 11.06
CA ALA A 353 0.38 13.52 10.95
C ALA A 353 -0.15 13.98 12.32
N PHE A 354 -0.26 13.04 13.27
CA PHE A 354 -0.69 13.29 14.65
C PHE A 354 0.41 13.86 15.54
N GLU A 355 1.67 13.80 15.14
CA GLU A 355 2.77 14.43 15.84
C GLU A 355 3.04 15.83 15.25
N GLU A 356 2.93 16.88 16.08
CA GLU A 356 2.99 18.27 15.59
C GLU A 356 4.31 18.51 14.85
N HIS A 357 5.40 17.98 15.38
CA HIS A 357 6.73 18.26 14.85
C HIS A 357 7.22 17.26 13.79
N CYS A 358 6.53 16.14 13.58
CA CYS A 358 6.94 15.16 12.57
C CYS A 358 6.57 15.60 11.14
N MET A 359 5.28 15.82 10.85
CA MET A 359 4.81 16.21 9.51
C MET A 359 5.13 17.67 9.15
N SER A 360 5.40 18.52 10.15
CA SER A 360 5.81 19.92 9.95
C SER A 360 6.88 20.24 10.97
N THR A 361 7.98 20.83 10.51
CA THR A 361 8.99 21.39 11.39
C THR A 361 8.70 22.87 11.67
N PRO A 362 9.22 23.47 12.75
CA PRO A 362 9.08 24.91 13.01
C PRO A 362 9.62 25.77 11.85
N GLU A 363 10.67 25.31 11.16
CA GLU A 363 11.32 26.02 10.06
C GLU A 363 10.70 25.69 8.68
N ALA A 364 9.64 24.87 8.65
CA ALA A 364 9.04 24.37 7.42
C ALA A 364 8.51 25.50 6.54
N LYS A 365 9.05 25.59 5.32
CA LYS A 365 8.55 26.46 4.25
C LYS A 365 8.09 25.60 3.09
N SER A 366 6.97 25.95 2.46
CA SER A 366 6.47 25.22 1.28
C SER A 366 7.27 25.54 0.01
N PHE A 367 7.85 26.73 -0.07
CA PHE A 367 8.68 27.16 -1.20
C PHE A 367 10.11 26.65 -1.06
N CYS A 368 10.63 25.99 -2.10
CA CYS A 368 11.97 25.40 -2.12
C CYS A 368 12.95 26.27 -2.91
N LYS A 369 14.12 26.50 -2.32
CA LYS A 369 15.29 27.17 -2.90
C LYS A 369 16.32 26.12 -3.31
N PHE A 370 16.21 25.61 -4.52
CA PHE A 370 17.14 24.60 -5.04
C PHE A 370 18.47 25.22 -5.45
N THR A 371 19.56 24.49 -5.19
CA THR A 371 20.87 24.71 -5.80
C THR A 371 20.92 23.97 -7.15
N ARG A 372 22.12 23.91 -7.76
CA ARG A 372 22.36 23.08 -8.96
C ARG A 372 22.15 21.59 -8.68
N ASP A 373 22.48 21.10 -7.49
CA ASP A 373 22.23 19.72 -7.08
C ASP A 373 20.88 19.60 -6.35
N ARG A 374 19.83 19.26 -7.11
CA ARG A 374 18.47 19.13 -6.60
C ARG A 374 18.23 17.86 -5.76
N PHE A 375 19.24 17.02 -5.57
CA PHE A 375 19.11 15.74 -4.86
C PHE A 375 19.90 15.73 -3.55
N ASN A 376 21.16 16.14 -3.60
CA ASN A 376 22.06 16.11 -2.45
C ASN A 376 21.93 17.36 -1.56
N ASP A 377 21.57 18.51 -2.12
CA ASP A 377 21.49 19.75 -1.35
C ASP A 377 20.09 19.97 -0.77
N TYR A 378 20.05 20.40 0.50
CA TYR A 378 18.79 20.77 1.13
C TYR A 378 18.26 22.11 0.58
N ALA A 379 17.03 22.10 0.07
CA ALA A 379 16.42 23.22 -0.62
C ALA A 379 15.69 24.20 0.32
N ASN A 380 16.01 24.22 1.62
CA ASN A 380 15.43 25.12 2.61
C ASN A 380 13.88 25.12 2.64
N CYS A 381 13.28 23.92 2.47
CA CYS A 381 11.83 23.73 2.46
C CYS A 381 11.43 22.36 3.05
N HIS A 382 10.15 22.22 3.38
CA HIS A 382 9.56 20.95 3.78
C HIS A 382 8.23 20.77 3.03
N ARG A 383 8.08 19.67 2.27
CA ARG A 383 6.88 19.38 1.48
C ARG A 383 5.85 18.52 2.23
N TYR A 384 5.88 18.50 3.56
CA TYR A 384 4.87 17.92 4.44
C TYR A 384 4.54 16.46 4.08
N ASP A 385 3.27 16.15 3.77
CA ASP A 385 2.79 14.82 3.40
C ASP A 385 3.58 14.22 2.24
N GLN A 386 3.98 15.03 1.26
CA GLN A 386 4.79 14.56 0.14
C GLN A 386 6.17 14.08 0.59
N SER A 387 6.85 14.85 1.46
CA SER A 387 8.15 14.48 2.02
C SER A 387 8.05 13.19 2.84
N ILE A 388 7.08 13.15 3.77
CA ILE A 388 6.93 12.01 4.69
C ILE A 388 6.48 10.74 3.96
N THR A 389 5.56 10.84 3.00
CA THR A 389 5.11 9.68 2.22
C THR A 389 6.27 9.07 1.43
N ASN A 390 7.05 9.90 0.73
CA ASN A 390 8.20 9.40 -0.02
C ASN A 390 9.31 8.87 0.89
N LEU A 391 9.56 9.48 2.06
CA LEU A 391 10.52 8.99 3.06
C LEU A 391 10.18 7.57 3.51
N LEU A 392 8.92 7.34 3.90
CA LEU A 392 8.45 6.02 4.34
C LEU A 392 8.55 4.98 3.23
N LEU A 393 8.14 5.35 2.00
CA LEU A 393 8.26 4.46 0.83
C LEU A 393 9.71 4.14 0.51
N ALA A 394 10.61 5.12 0.58
CA ALA A 394 12.04 4.91 0.32
C ALA A 394 12.67 3.96 1.35
N ASN A 395 12.41 4.16 2.64
CA ASN A 395 12.87 3.27 3.70
C ASN A 395 12.36 1.84 3.51
N GLN A 396 11.09 1.68 3.13
CA GLN A 396 10.46 0.37 2.96
C GLN A 396 10.90 -0.37 1.69
N LEU A 397 11.30 0.36 0.65
CA LEU A 397 11.46 -0.16 -0.70
C LEU A 397 12.89 -0.04 -1.23
N GLY A 398 13.88 0.01 -0.34
CA GLY A 398 15.30 0.03 -0.69
C GLY A 398 15.67 1.25 -1.55
N TYR A 399 15.06 2.40 -1.27
CA TYR A 399 15.35 3.69 -1.91
C TYR A 399 15.19 3.69 -3.44
N ASN A 400 14.37 2.78 -3.96
CA ASN A 400 14.13 2.61 -5.39
C ASN A 400 12.79 3.19 -5.82
N THR A 401 12.76 4.44 -6.28
CA THR A 401 11.51 5.12 -6.68
C THR A 401 10.67 4.34 -7.70
N LYS A 402 11.29 3.50 -8.53
CA LYS A 402 10.56 2.62 -9.46
C LYS A 402 9.60 1.66 -8.76
N ARG A 403 9.78 1.33 -7.48
CA ARG A 403 8.88 0.43 -6.75
C ARG A 403 7.56 1.08 -6.34
N TRP A 404 7.52 2.40 -6.19
CA TRP A 404 6.29 3.14 -5.82
C TRP A 404 5.90 4.24 -6.82
N SER A 405 6.58 4.32 -7.97
CA SER A 405 6.21 5.18 -9.08
C SER A 405 5.55 4.37 -10.19
N SER A 406 4.49 4.90 -10.79
CA SER A 406 3.92 4.27 -11.99
C SER A 406 4.78 4.49 -13.23
N GLU A 407 5.56 5.58 -13.28
CA GLU A 407 6.32 6.01 -14.47
C GLU A 407 5.42 6.23 -15.71
N LEU A 408 4.14 6.53 -15.48
CA LEU A 408 3.10 6.72 -16.51
C LEU A 408 2.45 8.09 -16.33
N ASN A 409 2.43 8.90 -17.37
CA ASN A 409 1.92 10.28 -17.35
C ASN A 409 0.86 10.57 -18.43
N TYR A 410 0.43 9.57 -19.20
CA TYR A 410 -0.45 9.76 -20.36
C TYR A 410 -1.93 10.05 -20.00
N PHE A 411 -2.32 9.87 -18.73
CA PHE A 411 -3.72 9.88 -18.30
C PHE A 411 -4.08 11.03 -17.36
N PHE A 412 -3.12 11.90 -17.03
CA PHE A 412 -3.35 13.03 -16.15
C PHE A 412 -2.48 14.24 -16.49
N GLU A 413 -2.91 15.41 -16.05
CA GLU A 413 -2.14 16.64 -16.06
C GLU A 413 -2.20 17.34 -14.69
N ILE A 414 -1.16 18.11 -14.36
CA ILE A 414 -1.12 18.95 -13.15
C ILE A 414 -1.17 20.41 -13.58
N ARG A 415 -2.29 21.07 -13.29
CA ARG A 415 -2.52 22.49 -13.62
C ARG A 415 -2.77 23.28 -12.34
N ARG A 416 -1.69 23.87 -11.79
CA ARG A 416 -1.73 24.66 -10.56
C ARG A 416 -2.36 26.03 -10.85
N GLY A 417 -3.40 26.40 -10.10
CA GLY A 417 -4.05 27.71 -10.22
C GLY A 417 -5.15 27.82 -11.27
N GLN A 418 -5.38 26.78 -12.09
CA GLN A 418 -6.55 26.77 -12.97
C GLN A 418 -7.82 26.78 -12.12
N SER A 419 -8.70 27.74 -12.39
CA SER A 419 -9.98 27.91 -11.69
C SER A 419 -11.17 27.93 -12.65
N ASP A 420 -10.91 28.24 -13.92
CA ASP A 420 -11.88 28.13 -15.00
C ASP A 420 -11.87 26.70 -15.55
N ALA A 421 -12.99 26.02 -15.35
CA ALA A 421 -13.25 24.76 -16.01
C ALA A 421 -13.67 25.05 -17.45
N THR A 422 -12.91 24.56 -18.42
CA THR A 422 -13.37 24.43 -19.82
C THR A 422 -14.53 23.44 -19.94
N PHE A 423 -14.75 22.61 -18.90
CA PHE A 423 -15.76 21.58 -18.83
C PHE A 423 -17.06 22.09 -18.21
N LYS A 424 -18.20 21.86 -18.87
CA LYS A 424 -19.53 22.11 -18.29
C LYS A 424 -19.77 21.14 -17.12
N PRO A 425 -20.36 21.59 -15.99
CA PRO A 425 -20.65 20.69 -14.87
C PRO A 425 -21.66 19.60 -15.28
N TYR A 426 -21.40 18.35 -14.90
CA TYR A 426 -22.43 17.32 -14.85
C TYR A 426 -23.33 17.61 -13.63
N ALA A 427 -24.31 18.49 -13.84
CA ALA A 427 -25.38 18.74 -12.90
C ALA A 427 -26.41 17.61 -13.00
N TYR A 428 -27.12 17.32 -11.90
CA TYR A 428 -28.35 16.55 -11.98
C TYR A 428 -29.28 17.21 -13.01
N LEU A 429 -29.58 16.51 -14.11
CA LEU A 429 -30.75 16.85 -14.91
C LEU A 429 -31.96 16.54 -14.02
N VAL A 430 -32.56 17.57 -13.43
CA VAL A 430 -33.90 17.44 -12.83
C VAL A 430 -34.86 17.25 -14.01
N ASN A 431 -34.97 16.03 -14.51
CA ASN A 431 -35.99 15.69 -15.49
C ASN A 431 -37.35 15.72 -14.79
N ASN A 432 -38.07 16.83 -14.95
CA ASN A 432 -39.50 16.93 -14.65
C ASN A 432 -40.39 16.13 -15.63
N SER A 433 -39.82 15.16 -16.34
CA SER A 433 -40.55 14.35 -17.30
C SER A 433 -39.84 13.02 -17.50
N GLN A 434 -40.18 12.04 -16.67
CA GLN A 434 -40.46 10.66 -17.10
C GLN A 434 -40.78 9.80 -15.88
N ARG A 435 -42.07 9.56 -15.66
CA ARG A 435 -42.54 8.35 -14.99
C ARG A 435 -42.09 7.17 -15.85
N ILE A 436 -40.97 6.55 -15.51
CA ILE A 436 -40.69 5.18 -15.93
C ILE A 436 -41.12 4.30 -14.77
N LYS A 437 -42.25 3.62 -14.96
CA LYS A 437 -42.71 2.53 -14.09
C LYS A 437 -41.62 1.48 -14.04
N LEU A 438 -41.11 1.21 -12.84
CA LEU A 438 -40.36 0.00 -12.53
C LEU A 438 -41.28 -1.20 -12.79
N ARG A 439 -40.79 -2.17 -13.58
CA ARG A 439 -41.24 -3.56 -13.57
C ARG A 439 -40.08 -4.40 -13.09
#